data_AF-A0A2S9VCG7-F1
#
_entry.id   AF-A0A2S9VCG7-F1
#
_cell.length_a   1.000
_cell.length_b   1.000
_cell.length_c   1.000
_cell.angle_alpha   90.00
_cell.angle_beta   90.00
_cell.angle_gamma   90.00
#
_symmetry.space_group_name_H-M   'P 1'
#
loop_
_entity.id
_entity.type
_entity.pdbx_description
1 polymer ?
#
loop_
_entity_poly.entity_id
_entity_poly.type
_entity_poly.pdbx_seq_one_letter_code
_entity_poly.pdbx_strand_id
1 'polypeptide(L)'
;MLNENVHPSTIGGIKRYAKQLKKTQSLPYHKALDIAARSASFENFSHAYNQLHKSNLIQSVHKLFFATYWYDEKKHASGREVLEIELSKPLLKIATKTEIGRKHNSLGKFRLASIDLLVSDSLFYSQEEARNSICYAVRVLRFMEITGLKPSGNYKAAYPNRNHNNKLPKTDHATYWQDPDKGQFIIIDEPYLDPTVNGERANWAKEHNWHLRASTWAGMYYPGMTSLFVATDASKGYDFDGLMKKIDNIPYPLTLDKWSGMSFIGHDTFYSELTKTAQDRKRAVAKGTIFRFPSKKTVPMRDWNAPNNVRRPNSIMSVESHLLAARLIKAIEQSTAKPSDVNTRLSSIRSNLESWFLSEHKKDIEVQCNVYYSVEKNVNDPVVFRAQSSKSVLNMLKELKILLLDSYVDCEPLRRLVNKLDTSIKLSSTKI
;
A
#
# COMPACT_ATOMS: atom_id res chain seq x y z
N MET A 1 -10.10 -30.09 -46.14
CA MET A 1 -10.10 -31.56 -45.93
C MET A 1 -10.04 -31.83 -44.43
N LEU A 2 -10.81 -32.81 -43.96
CA LEU A 2 -10.91 -33.24 -42.58
C LEU A 2 -9.59 -33.90 -42.15
N ASN A 3 -8.97 -33.45 -41.07
CA ASN A 3 -8.17 -34.35 -40.25
C ASN A 3 -9.14 -34.93 -39.22
N GLU A 4 -9.61 -36.15 -39.46
CA GLU A 4 -10.51 -36.90 -38.58
C GLU A 4 -9.91 -37.19 -37.18
N ASN A 5 -8.63 -36.86 -36.98
CA ASN A 5 -7.88 -37.10 -35.75
C ASN A 5 -7.62 -35.86 -34.87
N VAL A 6 -8.23 -34.70 -35.14
CA VAL A 6 -8.04 -33.51 -34.28
C VAL A 6 -9.06 -33.52 -33.15
N HIS A 7 -8.67 -34.07 -31.99
CA HIS A 7 -9.43 -33.96 -30.75
C HIS A 7 -9.26 -32.55 -30.15
N PRO A 8 -10.32 -31.72 -30.08
CA PRO A 8 -10.19 -30.36 -29.55
C PRO A 8 -10.00 -30.37 -28.02
N SER A 9 -8.78 -30.13 -27.54
CA SER A 9 -8.42 -30.10 -26.10
C SER A 9 -8.69 -28.76 -25.40
N THR A 10 -9.29 -27.78 -26.07
CA THR A 10 -9.57 -26.44 -25.51
C THR A 10 -11.00 -25.99 -25.83
N ILE A 11 -11.56 -25.09 -25.01
CA ILE A 11 -12.89 -24.49 -25.27
C ILE A 11 -12.92 -23.75 -26.61
N GLY A 12 -11.82 -23.09 -26.99
CA GLY A 12 -11.67 -22.47 -28.31
C GLY A 12 -11.71 -23.49 -29.44
N GLY A 13 -11.03 -24.63 -29.26
CA GLY A 13 -11.06 -25.77 -30.19
C GLY A 13 -12.45 -26.36 -30.35
N ILE A 14 -13.16 -26.62 -29.24
CA ILE A 14 -14.51 -27.18 -29.24
C ILE A 14 -15.48 -26.25 -29.97
N LYS A 15 -15.41 -24.92 -29.74
CA LYS A 15 -16.25 -23.94 -30.46
C LYS A 15 -15.95 -23.88 -31.96
N ARG A 16 -14.68 -23.99 -32.38
CA ARG A 16 -14.32 -24.01 -33.80
C ARG A 16 -14.83 -25.29 -34.48
N TYR A 17 -14.67 -26.44 -33.82
CA TYR A 17 -15.16 -27.71 -34.35
C TYR A 17 -16.70 -27.73 -34.42
N ALA A 18 -17.39 -27.21 -33.40
CA ALA A 18 -18.85 -27.05 -33.41
C ALA A 18 -19.34 -26.15 -34.56
N LYS A 19 -18.61 -25.09 -34.92
CA LYS A 19 -18.94 -24.25 -36.10
C LYS A 19 -18.82 -25.03 -37.41
N GLN A 20 -17.84 -25.92 -37.53
CA GLN A 20 -17.69 -26.78 -38.70
C GLN A 20 -18.81 -27.83 -38.76
N LEU A 21 -19.11 -28.51 -37.65
CA LEU A 21 -20.23 -29.47 -37.55
C LEU A 21 -21.59 -28.84 -37.87
N LYS A 22 -21.84 -27.61 -37.37
CA LYS A 22 -23.05 -26.85 -37.72
C LYS A 22 -23.21 -26.68 -39.24
N LYS A 23 -22.10 -26.40 -39.94
CA LYS A 23 -22.10 -26.15 -41.39
C LYS A 23 -22.27 -27.44 -42.20
N THR A 24 -21.63 -28.53 -41.76
CA THR A 24 -21.63 -29.81 -42.49
C THR A 24 -22.90 -30.63 -42.25
N GLN A 25 -23.49 -30.55 -41.05
CA GLN A 25 -24.60 -31.41 -40.63
C GLN A 25 -25.92 -30.65 -40.42
N SER A 26 -25.97 -29.34 -40.71
CA SER A 26 -27.17 -28.50 -40.55
C SER A 26 -27.83 -28.56 -39.17
N LEU A 27 -27.03 -28.76 -38.11
CA LEU A 27 -27.50 -28.88 -36.72
C LEU A 27 -27.62 -27.51 -36.01
N PRO A 28 -28.54 -27.36 -35.04
CA PRO A 28 -28.51 -26.24 -34.11
C PRO A 28 -27.16 -26.14 -33.38
N TYR A 29 -26.63 -24.93 -33.21
CA TYR A 29 -25.26 -24.72 -32.69
C TYR A 29 -25.02 -25.34 -31.30
N HIS A 30 -26.03 -25.35 -30.42
CA HIS A 30 -25.92 -25.97 -29.10
C HIS A 30 -25.72 -27.50 -29.19
N LYS A 31 -26.41 -28.19 -30.11
CA LYS A 31 -26.19 -29.63 -30.36
C LYS A 31 -24.81 -29.88 -30.95
N ALA A 32 -24.37 -29.01 -31.86
CA ALA A 32 -23.02 -29.10 -32.43
C ALA A 32 -21.91 -28.90 -31.37
N LEU A 33 -22.15 -28.06 -30.35
CA LEU A 33 -21.24 -27.88 -29.21
C LEU A 33 -21.14 -29.14 -28.35
N ASP A 34 -22.26 -29.80 -28.06
CA ASP A 34 -22.25 -31.04 -27.27
C ASP A 34 -21.59 -32.19 -28.03
N ILE A 35 -21.82 -32.30 -29.34
CA ILE A 35 -21.15 -33.29 -30.20
C ILE A 35 -19.64 -33.03 -30.25
N ALA A 36 -19.23 -31.76 -30.43
CA ALA A 36 -17.82 -31.39 -30.40
C ALA A 36 -17.16 -31.64 -29.04
N ALA A 37 -17.89 -31.46 -27.94
CA ALA A 37 -17.40 -31.78 -26.60
C ALA A 37 -17.24 -33.29 -26.39
N ARG A 38 -18.18 -34.11 -26.89
CA ARG A 38 -18.09 -35.59 -26.84
C ARG A 38 -16.95 -36.15 -27.66
N SER A 39 -16.64 -35.55 -28.82
CA SER A 39 -15.44 -35.93 -29.59
C SER A 39 -14.12 -35.60 -28.88
N ALA A 40 -14.17 -34.78 -27.83
CA ALA A 40 -13.05 -34.49 -26.95
C ALA A 40 -13.17 -35.19 -25.58
N SER A 41 -13.95 -36.27 -25.50
CA SER A 41 -14.14 -37.10 -24.30
C SER A 41 -14.84 -36.41 -23.13
N PHE A 42 -15.65 -35.38 -23.38
CA PHE A 42 -16.52 -34.74 -22.38
C PHE A 42 -17.98 -35.13 -22.58
N GLU A 43 -18.77 -35.23 -21.51
CA GLU A 43 -20.20 -35.62 -21.60
C GLU A 43 -21.05 -34.66 -22.45
N ASN A 44 -20.77 -33.35 -22.33
CA ASN A 44 -21.43 -32.26 -23.05
C ASN A 44 -20.58 -30.98 -22.96
N PHE A 45 -21.00 -29.90 -23.63
CA PHE A 45 -20.25 -28.65 -23.63
C PHE A 45 -20.15 -28.00 -22.24
N SER A 46 -21.17 -28.14 -21.39
CA SER A 46 -21.12 -27.65 -20.01
C SER A 46 -20.11 -28.41 -19.16
N HIS A 47 -20.01 -29.74 -19.33
CA HIS A 47 -18.98 -30.57 -18.70
C HIS A 47 -17.58 -30.17 -19.17
N ALA A 48 -17.39 -30.02 -20.49
CA ALA A 48 -16.13 -29.53 -21.05
C ALA A 48 -15.77 -28.13 -20.53
N TYR A 49 -16.74 -27.20 -20.50
CA TYR A 49 -16.57 -25.86 -19.96
C TYR A 49 -16.16 -25.91 -18.49
N ASN A 50 -16.86 -26.67 -17.66
CA ASN A 50 -16.55 -26.76 -16.23
C ASN A 50 -15.22 -27.46 -15.98
N GLN A 51 -14.89 -28.53 -16.71
CA GLN A 51 -13.69 -29.33 -16.48
C GLN A 51 -12.44 -28.67 -17.05
N LEU A 52 -12.51 -28.05 -18.24
CA LEU A 52 -11.39 -27.28 -18.82
C LEU A 52 -11.21 -25.91 -18.14
N HIS A 53 -12.29 -25.27 -17.66
CA HIS A 53 -12.19 -24.04 -16.88
C HIS A 53 -11.69 -24.32 -15.46
N LYS A 54 -12.07 -25.46 -14.84
CA LYS A 54 -11.46 -25.94 -13.58
C LYS A 54 -10.02 -26.38 -13.81
N SER A 55 -9.71 -27.07 -14.91
CA SER A 55 -8.35 -27.49 -15.25
C SER A 55 -7.46 -26.29 -15.50
N ASN A 56 -7.89 -25.25 -16.21
CA ASN A 56 -7.14 -23.98 -16.32
C ASN A 56 -7.00 -23.23 -14.97
N LEU A 57 -7.94 -23.40 -14.04
CA LEU A 57 -7.82 -22.89 -12.66
C LEU A 57 -6.87 -23.74 -11.78
N ILE A 58 -6.72 -25.04 -12.09
CA ILE A 58 -5.88 -26.01 -11.38
C ILE A 58 -4.46 -26.08 -11.97
N GLN A 59 -4.28 -25.75 -13.26
CA GLN A 59 -2.98 -25.67 -13.95
C GLN A 59 -2.31 -24.30 -13.83
N SER A 60 -2.98 -23.29 -13.28
CA SER A 60 -2.28 -22.10 -12.80
C SER A 60 -1.78 -22.41 -11.39
N VAL A 61 -0.51 -22.80 -11.28
CA VAL A 61 0.27 -22.55 -10.05
C VAL A 61 -0.06 -21.12 -9.61
N HIS A 62 -0.22 -20.84 -8.32
CA HIS A 62 -0.77 -19.56 -7.84
C HIS A 62 0.14 -18.37 -8.20
N LYS A 63 0.05 -17.94 -9.47
CA LYS A 63 0.88 -16.91 -10.09
C LYS A 63 0.56 -15.57 -9.47
N LEU A 64 1.61 -14.83 -9.18
CA LEU A 64 1.55 -13.48 -8.66
C LEU A 64 2.55 -12.63 -9.42
N PHE A 65 2.06 -11.50 -9.91
CA PHE A 65 2.84 -10.49 -10.59
C PHE A 65 3.10 -9.32 -9.66
N PHE A 66 4.35 -8.86 -9.62
CA PHE A 66 4.73 -7.57 -9.05
C PHE A 66 5.07 -6.63 -10.20
N ALA A 67 4.50 -5.43 -10.19
CA ALA A 67 4.80 -4.38 -11.17
C ALA A 67 5.25 -3.09 -10.48
N THR A 68 6.40 -2.57 -10.90
CA THR A 68 6.95 -1.27 -10.48
C THR A 68 7.33 -0.44 -11.70
N TYR A 69 7.41 0.88 -11.51
CA TYR A 69 7.72 1.84 -12.56
C TYR A 69 8.83 2.76 -12.10
N TRP A 70 9.66 3.22 -13.04
CA TRP A 70 10.79 4.07 -12.73
C TRP A 70 10.99 5.17 -13.76
N TYR A 71 11.61 6.26 -13.33
CA TYR A 71 12.08 7.36 -14.14
C TYR A 71 13.44 7.81 -13.61
N ASP A 72 14.47 7.63 -14.42
CA ASP A 72 15.82 8.12 -14.16
C ASP A 72 15.95 9.50 -14.81
N GLU A 73 15.89 10.54 -13.98
CA GLU A 73 15.98 11.93 -14.41
C GLU A 73 17.33 12.25 -15.07
N LYS A 74 18.42 11.66 -14.56
CA LYS A 74 19.77 11.92 -15.08
C LYS A 74 19.97 11.30 -16.45
N LYS A 75 19.42 10.11 -16.68
CA LYS A 75 19.52 9.39 -17.95
C LYS A 75 18.37 9.71 -18.90
N HIS A 76 17.39 10.51 -18.48
CA HIS A 76 16.13 10.74 -19.19
C HIS A 76 15.47 9.43 -19.66
N ALA A 77 15.56 8.39 -18.83
CA ALA A 77 15.08 7.06 -19.16
C ALA A 77 13.90 6.69 -18.27
N SER A 78 12.96 5.93 -18.81
CA SER A 78 11.80 5.46 -18.06
C SER A 78 11.50 4.01 -18.39
N GLY A 79 10.91 3.31 -17.43
CA GLY A 79 10.53 1.94 -17.66
C GLY A 79 9.61 1.36 -16.61
N ARG A 80 9.27 0.10 -16.85
CA ARG A 80 8.45 -0.75 -16.00
C ARG A 80 9.15 -2.08 -15.81
N GLU A 81 9.19 -2.53 -14.56
CA GLU A 81 9.70 -3.84 -14.19
C GLU A 81 8.54 -4.72 -13.72
N VAL A 82 8.49 -5.96 -14.23
CA VAL A 82 7.47 -6.94 -13.86
C VAL A 82 8.14 -8.25 -13.50
N LEU A 83 7.84 -8.79 -12.33
CA LEU A 83 8.27 -10.11 -11.93
C LEU A 83 7.06 -11.03 -11.72
N GLU A 84 7.10 -12.19 -12.36
CA GLU A 84 6.18 -13.30 -12.09
C GLU A 84 6.81 -14.23 -11.05
N ILE A 85 6.03 -14.61 -10.04
CA ILE A 85 6.38 -15.66 -9.09
C ILE A 85 5.23 -16.64 -8.93
N GLU A 86 5.57 -17.84 -8.48
CA GLU A 86 4.60 -18.89 -8.17
C GLU A 86 4.49 -19.12 -6.66
N LEU A 87 3.28 -19.06 -6.12
CA LEU A 87 3.00 -19.32 -4.71
C LEU A 87 2.51 -20.76 -4.49
N SER A 88 2.80 -21.32 -3.32
CA SER A 88 2.31 -22.61 -2.83
C SER A 88 0.81 -22.61 -2.53
N LYS A 89 0.22 -21.44 -2.30
CA LYS A 89 -1.21 -21.24 -2.02
C LYS A 89 -1.66 -19.85 -2.50
N PRO A 90 -2.97 -19.57 -2.65
CA PRO A 90 -3.43 -18.25 -3.08
C PRO A 90 -2.92 -17.12 -2.19
N LEU A 91 -2.57 -15.96 -2.77
CA LEU A 91 -2.00 -14.81 -2.05
C LEU A 91 -2.79 -14.46 -0.77
N LEU A 92 -4.12 -14.40 -0.86
CA LEU A 92 -4.98 -14.03 0.28
C LEU A 92 -5.06 -15.10 1.39
N LYS A 93 -4.52 -16.30 1.16
CA LYS A 93 -4.27 -17.31 2.22
C LYS A 93 -2.91 -17.13 2.89
N ILE A 94 -1.97 -16.43 2.24
CA ILE A 94 -0.66 -16.07 2.81
C ILE A 94 -0.75 -14.72 3.54
N ALA A 95 -1.35 -13.71 2.91
CA ALA A 95 -1.42 -12.35 3.44
C ALA A 95 -2.75 -11.69 3.09
N THR A 96 -3.41 -11.14 4.11
CA THR A 96 -4.58 -10.29 3.93
C THR A 96 -4.20 -8.96 3.27
N LYS A 97 -5.19 -8.25 2.70
CA LYS A 97 -4.97 -6.91 2.11
C LYS A 97 -4.36 -5.92 3.11
N THR A 98 -4.71 -6.02 4.39
CA THR A 98 -4.18 -5.15 5.45
C THR A 98 -2.72 -5.48 5.77
N GLU A 99 -2.35 -6.75 5.80
CA GLU A 99 -0.97 -7.18 6.02
C GLU A 99 -0.06 -6.75 4.88
N ILE A 100 -0.52 -6.90 3.63
CA ILE A 100 0.18 -6.41 2.44
C ILE A 100 0.35 -4.89 2.52
N GLY A 101 -0.74 -4.13 2.74
CA GLY A 101 -0.73 -2.68 2.51
C GLY A 101 -0.30 -1.81 3.70
N ARG A 102 -0.22 -2.34 4.94
CA ARG A 102 -0.03 -1.47 6.13
C ARG A 102 0.93 -1.98 7.20
N LYS A 103 1.29 -3.27 7.19
CA LYS A 103 2.01 -3.87 8.32
C LYS A 103 3.49 -4.15 8.07
N HIS A 104 3.94 -4.20 6.81
CA HIS A 104 5.35 -4.38 6.47
C HIS A 104 5.80 -3.32 5.44
N ASN A 105 6.97 -2.71 5.65
CA ASN A 105 7.43 -1.59 4.82
C ASN A 105 7.67 -1.97 3.35
N SER A 106 8.17 -3.17 3.06
CA SER A 106 8.41 -3.62 1.68
C SER A 106 7.10 -3.90 0.92
N LEU A 107 6.21 -4.71 1.49
CA LEU A 107 4.90 -5.03 0.91
C LEU A 107 3.98 -3.81 0.87
N GLY A 108 4.09 -2.90 1.85
CA GLY A 108 3.30 -1.67 1.94
C GLY A 108 3.52 -0.70 0.77
N LYS A 109 4.59 -0.89 -0.01
CA LYS A 109 4.81 -0.17 -1.28
C LYS A 109 3.89 -0.64 -2.41
N PHE A 110 3.19 -1.75 -2.23
CA PHE A 110 2.37 -2.39 -3.24
C PHE A 110 0.90 -2.41 -2.85
N ARG A 111 0.04 -2.28 -3.85
CA ARG A 111 -1.40 -2.39 -3.74
C ARG A 111 -1.89 -3.52 -4.62
N LEU A 112 -2.82 -4.31 -4.09
CA LEU A 112 -3.48 -5.37 -4.85
C LEU A 112 -4.43 -4.75 -5.90
N ALA A 113 -4.06 -4.89 -7.18
CA ALA A 113 -4.83 -4.41 -8.32
C ALA A 113 -5.89 -5.41 -8.75
N SER A 114 -5.48 -6.67 -8.94
CA SER A 114 -6.31 -7.88 -9.13
C SER A 114 -5.79 -8.98 -8.19
N ILE A 115 -6.44 -10.15 -8.16
CA ILE A 115 -6.09 -11.24 -7.24
C ILE A 115 -4.65 -11.77 -7.39
N ASP A 116 -4.03 -11.53 -8.55
CA ASP A 116 -2.72 -11.97 -9.00
C ASP A 116 -1.76 -10.81 -9.34
N LEU A 117 -2.12 -9.55 -9.08
CA LEU A 117 -1.29 -8.40 -9.47
C LEU A 117 -1.12 -7.40 -8.31
N LEU A 118 0.12 -7.23 -7.88
CA LEU A 118 0.58 -6.20 -6.96
C LEU A 118 1.26 -5.08 -7.75
N VAL A 119 0.77 -3.86 -7.59
CA VAL A 119 1.31 -2.67 -8.28
C VAL A 119 1.83 -1.68 -7.26
N SER A 120 3.02 -1.13 -7.49
CA SER A 120 3.47 0.04 -6.73
C SER A 120 2.90 1.33 -7.32
N ASP A 121 2.32 2.16 -6.46
CA ASP A 121 1.81 3.48 -6.86
C ASP A 121 2.95 4.51 -7.02
N SER A 122 4.17 4.22 -6.53
CA SER A 122 5.33 5.10 -6.58
C SER A 122 6.12 4.95 -7.88
N LEU A 123 6.79 6.04 -8.27
CA LEU A 123 7.76 6.07 -9.36
C LEU A 123 9.17 6.07 -8.76
N PHE A 124 9.94 5.00 -8.99
CA PHE A 124 11.30 4.86 -8.48
C PHE A 124 12.30 5.67 -9.31
N TYR A 125 13.44 6.05 -8.73
CA TYR A 125 14.41 6.95 -9.39
C TYR A 125 15.38 6.21 -10.32
N SER A 126 15.37 4.88 -10.31
CA SER A 126 16.17 4.07 -11.22
C SER A 126 15.53 2.69 -11.44
N GLN A 127 15.94 2.03 -12.52
CA GLN A 127 15.57 0.64 -12.79
C GLN A 127 15.98 -0.29 -11.67
N GLU A 128 17.19 -0.10 -11.15
CA GLU A 128 17.74 -0.90 -10.04
C GLU A 128 16.87 -0.79 -8.79
N GLU A 129 16.45 0.42 -8.40
CA GLU A 129 15.60 0.63 -7.24
C GLU A 129 14.22 -0.01 -7.41
N ALA A 130 13.66 0.07 -8.63
CA ALA A 130 12.39 -0.57 -8.97
C ALA A 130 12.46 -2.10 -8.85
N ARG A 131 13.56 -2.73 -9.32
CA ARG A 131 13.82 -4.16 -9.18
C ARG A 131 14.06 -4.55 -7.73
N ASN A 132 14.90 -3.82 -7.01
CA ASN A 132 15.18 -4.04 -5.59
C ASN A 132 13.91 -3.98 -4.73
N SER A 133 12.99 -3.06 -5.03
CA SER A 133 11.70 -2.99 -4.34
C SER A 133 10.86 -4.26 -4.55
N ILE A 134 10.88 -4.84 -5.75
CA ILE A 134 10.21 -6.12 -6.03
C ILE A 134 10.91 -7.25 -5.28
N CYS A 135 12.24 -7.38 -5.41
CA CYS A 135 13.01 -8.43 -4.76
C CYS A 135 12.76 -8.45 -3.24
N TYR A 136 12.81 -7.29 -2.58
CA TYR A 136 12.55 -7.21 -1.15
C TYR A 136 11.11 -7.61 -0.80
N ALA A 137 10.11 -7.19 -1.57
CA ALA A 137 8.73 -7.62 -1.34
C ALA A 137 8.54 -9.13 -1.50
N VAL A 138 9.21 -9.75 -2.48
CA VAL A 138 9.20 -11.20 -2.68
C VAL A 138 9.85 -11.94 -1.52
N ARG A 139 11.02 -11.50 -1.03
CA ARG A 139 11.70 -12.12 0.12
C ARG A 139 10.78 -12.17 1.35
N VAL A 140 10.11 -11.07 1.63
CA VAL A 140 9.15 -10.96 2.74
C VAL A 140 7.93 -11.86 2.52
N LEU A 141 7.40 -11.93 1.30
CA LEU A 141 6.27 -12.80 1.00
C LEU A 141 6.64 -14.29 1.14
N ARG A 142 7.83 -14.70 0.72
CA ARG A 142 8.34 -16.07 0.91
C ARG A 142 8.54 -16.41 2.38
N PHE A 143 9.06 -15.47 3.16
CA PHE A 143 9.16 -15.61 4.61
C PHE A 143 7.78 -15.86 5.24
N MET A 144 6.77 -15.06 4.89
CA MET A 144 5.38 -15.24 5.36
C MET A 144 4.78 -16.59 4.94
N GLU A 145 5.02 -16.99 3.69
CA GLU A 145 4.48 -18.20 3.10
C GLU A 145 4.97 -19.47 3.81
N ILE A 146 6.27 -19.53 4.11
CA ILE A 146 6.96 -20.70 4.65
C ILE A 146 6.84 -20.77 6.18
N THR A 147 6.99 -19.63 6.87
CA THR A 147 6.92 -19.60 8.33
C THR A 147 5.49 -19.58 8.86
N GLY A 148 4.55 -19.01 8.09
CA GLY A 148 3.19 -18.72 8.53
C GLY A 148 3.04 -17.41 9.30
N LEU A 149 4.15 -16.77 9.68
CA LEU A 149 4.17 -15.56 10.48
C LEU A 149 3.49 -14.39 9.76
N LYS A 150 2.85 -13.52 10.54
CA LYS A 150 2.20 -12.30 10.05
C LYS A 150 2.92 -11.06 10.58
N PRO A 151 3.07 -10.00 9.77
CA PRO A 151 3.62 -8.75 10.25
C PRO A 151 2.70 -8.14 11.31
N SER A 152 3.29 -7.57 12.36
CA SER A 152 2.59 -7.00 13.51
C SER A 152 2.89 -5.51 13.64
N GLY A 153 1.85 -4.70 13.82
CA GLY A 153 1.99 -3.29 14.19
C GLY A 153 2.24 -3.08 15.69
N ASN A 154 2.11 -4.12 16.52
CA ASN A 154 2.34 -4.05 17.95
C ASN A 154 3.81 -4.37 18.26
N TYR A 155 4.70 -3.45 17.90
CA TYR A 155 6.14 -3.62 18.10
C TYR A 155 6.51 -3.79 19.59
N LYS A 156 5.78 -3.14 20.50
CA LYS A 156 5.98 -3.29 21.95
C LYS A 156 5.76 -4.72 22.41
N ALA A 157 4.76 -5.43 21.87
CA ALA A 157 4.50 -6.82 22.25
C ALA A 157 5.66 -7.78 21.91
N ALA A 158 6.56 -7.36 21.02
CA ALA A 158 7.73 -8.12 20.64
C ALA A 158 8.96 -7.79 21.51
N TYR A 159 8.88 -6.93 22.54
CA TYR A 159 9.99 -6.70 23.47
C TYR A 159 9.76 -7.36 24.84
N PRO A 160 10.84 -7.69 25.57
CA PRO A 160 10.76 -8.11 26.97
C PRO A 160 9.93 -7.11 27.79
N ASN A 161 8.97 -7.63 28.55
CA ASN A 161 8.04 -6.84 29.38
C ASN A 161 7.25 -5.76 28.62
N ARG A 162 7.18 -5.87 27.29
CA ARG A 162 6.59 -4.87 26.40
C ARG A 162 7.20 -3.47 26.51
N ASN A 163 8.45 -3.38 26.95
CA ASN A 163 9.16 -2.13 27.13
C ASN A 163 10.17 -1.91 26.00
N HIS A 164 10.06 -0.79 25.29
CA HIS A 164 10.98 -0.43 24.20
C HIS A 164 12.43 -0.24 24.67
N ASN A 165 12.64 0.11 25.93
CA ASN A 165 13.98 0.24 26.49
C ASN A 165 14.70 -1.12 26.60
N ASN A 166 13.96 -2.23 26.51
CA ASN A 166 14.52 -3.59 26.50
C ASN A 166 14.74 -4.11 25.07
N LYS A 167 14.90 -3.23 24.08
CA LYS A 167 15.22 -3.63 22.71
C LYS A 167 16.54 -4.40 22.66
N LEU A 168 16.67 -5.27 21.66
CA LEU A 168 17.88 -6.05 21.43
C LEU A 168 19.11 -5.13 21.23
N PRO A 169 20.28 -5.43 21.83
CA PRO A 169 21.47 -4.61 21.62
C PRO A 169 21.88 -4.55 20.15
N LYS A 170 22.27 -3.34 19.70
CA LYS A 170 22.63 -3.06 18.31
C LYS A 170 21.54 -3.48 17.30
N THR A 171 20.27 -3.35 17.70
CA THR A 171 19.10 -3.54 16.81
C THR A 171 19.27 -2.67 15.57
N ASP A 172 19.09 -3.26 14.40
CA ASP A 172 19.01 -2.55 13.13
C ASP A 172 18.13 -3.31 12.14
N HIS A 173 17.37 -2.56 11.34
CA HIS A 173 16.39 -3.11 10.39
C HIS A 173 15.36 -4.08 11.01
N ALA A 174 15.05 -3.94 12.29
CA ALA A 174 14.11 -4.82 12.97
C ALA A 174 12.67 -4.75 12.42
N THR A 175 12.06 -5.92 12.30
CA THR A 175 10.67 -6.13 11.90
C THR A 175 9.96 -7.01 12.92
N TYR A 176 8.67 -6.76 13.11
CA TYR A 176 7.89 -7.35 14.21
C TYR A 176 6.82 -8.28 13.65
N TRP A 177 6.76 -9.49 14.20
CA TRP A 177 5.97 -10.58 13.67
C TRP A 177 5.14 -11.24 14.76
N GLN A 178 4.08 -11.92 14.33
CA GLN A 178 3.22 -12.72 15.19
C GLN A 178 2.94 -14.07 14.53
N ASP A 179 3.05 -15.15 15.30
CA ASP A 179 2.44 -16.43 14.94
C ASP A 179 0.93 -16.32 15.29
N PRO A 180 0.04 -16.35 14.29
CA PRO A 180 -1.40 -16.18 14.54
C PRO A 180 -2.02 -17.38 15.27
N ASP A 181 -1.47 -18.59 15.13
CA ASP A 181 -2.03 -19.81 15.70
C ASP A 181 -1.61 -19.97 17.17
N LYS A 182 -0.40 -19.49 17.51
CA LYS A 182 0.16 -19.57 18.86
C LYS A 182 0.06 -18.26 19.65
N GLY A 183 -0.25 -17.16 18.97
CA GLY A 183 -0.25 -15.82 19.58
C GLY A 183 1.13 -15.34 20.02
N GLN A 184 2.21 -16.01 19.59
CA GLN A 184 3.58 -15.67 19.95
C GLN A 184 4.05 -14.46 19.16
N PHE A 185 4.79 -13.55 19.80
CA PHE A 185 5.43 -12.41 19.14
C PHE A 185 6.91 -12.71 18.91
N ILE A 186 7.39 -12.37 17.72
CA ILE A 186 8.75 -12.65 17.25
C ILE A 186 9.35 -11.35 16.74
N ILE A 187 10.60 -11.06 17.12
CA ILE A 187 11.42 -10.05 16.47
C ILE A 187 12.28 -10.74 15.41
N ILE A 188 12.30 -10.16 14.22
CA ILE A 188 13.35 -10.40 13.24
C ILE A 188 14.23 -9.16 13.19
N ASP A 189 15.52 -9.31 13.40
CA ASP A 189 16.51 -8.23 13.41
C ASP A 189 17.59 -8.54 12.36
N GLU A 190 17.90 -7.58 11.49
CA GLU A 190 18.81 -7.79 10.36
C GLU A 190 19.94 -6.75 10.33
N PRO A 191 20.82 -6.70 11.35
CA PRO A 191 21.88 -5.73 11.44
C PRO A 191 23.10 -6.12 10.57
N TYR A 192 23.96 -5.14 10.31
CA TYR A 192 25.29 -5.34 9.72
C TYR A 192 26.27 -5.91 10.75
N LEU A 193 25.97 -7.12 11.25
CA LEU A 193 26.79 -7.86 12.21
C LEU A 193 27.04 -9.28 11.70
N ASP A 194 28.09 -9.93 12.22
CA ASP A 194 28.34 -11.35 11.98
C ASP A 194 27.18 -12.21 12.50
N PRO A 195 26.86 -13.36 11.85
CA PRO A 195 25.73 -14.23 12.22
C PRO A 195 26.04 -15.08 13.46
N THR A 196 26.52 -14.46 14.53
CA THR A 196 26.86 -15.11 15.79
C THR A 196 26.15 -14.42 16.95
N VAL A 197 25.69 -15.20 17.92
CA VAL A 197 25.07 -14.69 19.14
C VAL A 197 26.12 -14.69 20.24
N ASN A 198 26.77 -13.54 20.46
CA ASN A 198 27.83 -13.37 21.44
C ASN A 198 27.68 -12.05 22.23
N GLY A 199 28.54 -11.85 23.22
CA GLY A 199 28.67 -10.61 23.99
C GLY A 199 27.34 -10.11 24.54
N GLU A 200 27.05 -8.82 24.30
CA GLU A 200 25.86 -8.12 24.79
C GLU A 200 24.55 -8.80 24.38
N ARG A 201 24.46 -9.35 23.16
CA ARG A 201 23.23 -9.99 22.66
C ARG A 201 22.96 -11.34 23.34
N ALA A 202 24.02 -12.11 23.61
CA ALA A 202 23.91 -13.35 24.39
C ALA A 202 23.52 -13.07 25.84
N ASN A 203 24.12 -12.05 26.46
CA ASN A 203 23.79 -11.61 27.81
C ASN A 203 22.33 -11.13 27.90
N TRP A 204 21.89 -10.31 26.95
CA TRP A 204 20.50 -9.83 26.86
C TRP A 204 19.49 -10.98 26.76
N ALA A 205 19.77 -11.99 25.93
CA ALA A 205 18.89 -13.14 25.75
C ALA A 205 18.76 -13.95 27.05
N LYS A 206 19.87 -14.13 27.76
CA LYS A 206 19.89 -14.80 29.08
C LYS A 206 19.16 -13.99 30.15
N GLU A 207 19.41 -12.68 30.23
CA GLU A 207 18.80 -11.78 31.21
C GLU A 207 17.27 -11.75 31.09
N HIS A 208 16.76 -11.69 29.87
CA HIS A 208 15.32 -11.57 29.65
C HIS A 208 14.59 -12.92 29.52
N ASN A 209 15.32 -14.05 29.53
CA ASN A 209 14.80 -15.38 29.22
C ASN A 209 14.16 -15.44 27.81
N TRP A 210 14.94 -15.07 26.80
CA TRP A 210 14.55 -15.05 25.39
C TRP A 210 15.37 -16.03 24.58
N HIS A 211 14.73 -16.70 23.62
CA HIS A 211 15.43 -17.35 22.53
C HIS A 211 16.00 -16.29 21.60
N LEU A 212 17.25 -16.49 21.16
CA LEU A 212 17.91 -15.66 20.17
C LEU A 212 18.84 -16.55 19.33
N ARG A 213 18.65 -16.55 18.00
CA ARG A 213 19.50 -17.32 17.07
C ARG A 213 19.68 -16.57 15.76
N ALA A 214 20.89 -16.65 15.20
CA ALA A 214 21.15 -16.24 13.82
C ALA A 214 20.70 -17.37 12.86
N SER A 215 19.96 -17.02 11.82
CA SER A 215 19.57 -17.94 10.77
C SER A 215 20.72 -18.15 9.78
N THR A 216 20.76 -19.33 9.17
CA THR A 216 21.61 -19.63 8.02
C THR A 216 21.02 -19.11 6.71
N TRP A 217 19.74 -18.76 6.70
CA TRP A 217 19.10 -18.09 5.57
C TRP A 217 19.55 -16.62 5.51
N ALA A 218 19.88 -16.15 4.31
CA ALA A 218 20.53 -14.84 4.12
C ALA A 218 19.62 -13.63 4.40
N GLY A 219 18.33 -13.83 4.72
CA GLY A 219 17.46 -12.78 5.23
C GLY A 219 16.57 -12.08 4.19
N MET A 220 15.83 -11.07 4.65
CA MET A 220 14.86 -10.30 3.87
C MET A 220 15.39 -8.92 3.49
N TYR A 221 16.09 -8.22 4.40
CA TYR A 221 16.47 -6.83 4.20
C TYR A 221 17.55 -6.67 3.13
N TYR A 222 18.77 -7.14 3.41
CA TYR A 222 19.89 -7.06 2.47
C TYR A 222 20.75 -8.34 2.46
N PRO A 223 20.28 -9.38 1.74
CA PRO A 223 20.93 -10.68 1.76
C PRO A 223 22.42 -10.65 1.40
N GLY A 224 23.23 -11.27 2.26
CA GLY A 224 24.70 -11.32 2.12
C GLY A 224 25.44 -10.14 2.74
N MET A 225 24.73 -9.05 3.10
CA MET A 225 25.31 -7.87 3.77
C MET A 225 24.83 -7.74 5.23
N THR A 226 23.62 -8.21 5.52
CA THR A 226 23.04 -8.28 6.87
C THR A 226 22.83 -9.73 7.28
N SER A 227 22.88 -9.97 8.59
CA SER A 227 22.61 -11.30 9.17
C SER A 227 21.22 -11.33 9.79
N LEU A 228 20.41 -12.36 9.48
CA LEU A 228 19.07 -12.48 10.06
C LEU A 228 19.14 -13.12 11.44
N PHE A 229 18.64 -12.40 12.45
CA PHE A 229 18.43 -12.92 13.80
C PHE A 229 16.95 -13.04 14.12
N VAL A 230 16.59 -14.11 14.81
CA VAL A 230 15.23 -14.37 15.30
C VAL A 230 15.26 -14.37 16.81
N ALA A 231 14.36 -13.60 17.43
CA ALA A 231 14.23 -13.54 18.88
C ALA A 231 12.77 -13.66 19.32
N THR A 232 12.54 -14.40 20.41
CA THR A 232 11.21 -14.56 21.00
C THR A 232 11.30 -14.94 22.48
N ASP A 233 10.27 -14.61 23.24
CA ASP A 233 10.10 -15.01 24.65
C ASP A 233 10.16 -16.54 24.81
N ALA A 234 11.05 -17.04 25.67
CA ALA A 234 11.25 -18.47 25.92
C ALA A 234 10.31 -19.04 27.00
N SER A 235 9.61 -18.19 27.75
CA SER A 235 8.75 -18.62 28.87
C SER A 235 7.47 -19.33 28.44
N LYS A 236 7.08 -19.23 27.16
CA LYS A 236 5.79 -19.68 26.65
C LYS A 236 5.79 -21.05 25.98
N GLY A 237 6.93 -21.77 26.02
CA GLY A 237 7.05 -23.09 25.39
C GLY A 237 6.82 -23.10 23.87
N TYR A 238 7.14 -21.98 23.21
CA TYR A 238 7.03 -21.87 21.76
C TYR A 238 8.10 -22.74 21.07
N ASP A 239 7.72 -23.44 19.99
CA ASP A 239 8.63 -24.27 19.19
C ASP A 239 9.58 -23.40 18.35
N PHE A 240 10.59 -22.85 19.02
CA PHE A 240 11.58 -21.97 18.42
C PHE A 240 12.46 -22.73 17.42
N ASP A 241 12.83 -23.97 17.71
CA ASP A 241 13.64 -24.79 16.81
C ASP A 241 12.91 -25.15 15.53
N GLY A 242 11.62 -25.47 15.61
CA GLY A 242 10.77 -25.69 14.44
C GLY A 242 10.62 -24.44 13.59
N LEU A 243 10.50 -23.26 14.20
CA LEU A 243 10.52 -21.98 13.47
C LEU A 243 11.87 -21.77 12.75
N MET A 244 12.99 -21.91 13.47
CA MET A 244 14.33 -21.75 12.87
C MET A 244 14.55 -22.70 11.71
N LYS A 245 14.15 -23.98 11.87
CA LYS A 245 14.23 -24.97 10.79
C LYS A 245 13.42 -24.57 9.56
N LYS A 246 12.23 -23.97 9.73
CA LYS A 246 11.46 -23.44 8.60
C LYS A 246 12.19 -22.30 7.89
N ILE A 247 12.76 -21.37 8.66
CA ILE A 247 13.48 -20.20 8.13
C ILE A 247 14.74 -20.64 7.38
N ASP A 248 15.55 -21.52 7.98
CA ASP A 248 16.80 -22.01 7.40
C ASP A 248 16.58 -22.83 6.11
N ASN A 249 15.39 -23.41 5.92
CA ASN A 249 15.01 -24.13 4.71
C ASN A 249 14.33 -23.24 3.64
N ILE A 250 14.20 -21.93 3.87
CA ILE A 250 13.72 -21.02 2.82
C ILE A 250 14.75 -21.03 1.67
N PRO A 251 14.33 -21.16 0.39
CA PRO A 251 15.24 -21.04 -0.73
C PRO A 251 16.05 -19.75 -0.69
N TYR A 252 17.24 -19.75 -1.29
CA TYR A 252 18.10 -18.57 -1.29
C TYR A 252 17.32 -17.32 -1.73
N PRO A 253 17.42 -16.19 -1.00
CA PRO A 253 16.58 -15.03 -1.27
C PRO A 253 16.79 -14.48 -2.69
N LEU A 254 15.72 -13.95 -3.29
CA LEU A 254 15.83 -13.24 -4.55
C LEU A 254 16.62 -11.94 -4.36
N THR A 255 17.66 -11.77 -5.15
CA THR A 255 18.57 -10.61 -5.16
C THR A 255 18.61 -9.98 -6.54
N LEU A 256 19.18 -8.77 -6.65
CA LEU A 256 19.22 -8.02 -7.91
C LEU A 256 20.03 -8.73 -9.00
N ASP A 257 21.14 -9.36 -8.62
CA ASP A 257 22.01 -10.14 -9.51
C ASP A 257 21.30 -11.38 -10.09
N LYS A 258 20.24 -11.86 -9.41
CA LYS A 258 19.38 -12.98 -9.85
C LYS A 258 18.05 -12.51 -10.42
N TRP A 259 17.95 -11.25 -10.84
CA TRP A 259 16.73 -10.71 -11.44
C TRP A 259 16.38 -11.47 -12.73
N SER A 260 15.20 -12.06 -12.77
CA SER A 260 14.65 -12.80 -13.92
C SER A 260 13.34 -12.21 -14.44
N GLY A 261 12.97 -11.01 -13.99
CA GLY A 261 11.75 -10.34 -14.42
C GLY A 261 11.89 -9.65 -15.77
N MET A 262 10.76 -9.20 -16.29
CA MET A 262 10.67 -8.48 -17.56
C MET A 262 10.86 -6.98 -17.36
N SER A 263 11.63 -6.36 -18.25
CA SER A 263 11.84 -4.91 -18.31
C SER A 263 11.25 -4.35 -19.59
N PHE A 264 10.53 -3.24 -19.48
CA PHE A 264 9.93 -2.53 -20.61
C PHE A 264 10.26 -1.05 -20.52
N ILE A 265 10.40 -0.41 -21.69
CA ILE A 265 10.57 1.05 -21.79
C ILE A 265 9.21 1.73 -21.58
N GLY A 266 9.22 2.89 -20.92
CA GLY A 266 8.03 3.69 -20.69
C GLY A 266 7.14 3.19 -19.55
N HIS A 267 5.97 3.81 -19.42
CA HIS A 267 5.05 3.62 -18.30
C HIS A 267 3.73 2.95 -18.67
N ASP A 268 3.73 2.16 -19.74
CA ASP A 268 2.55 1.40 -20.15
C ASP A 268 2.03 0.54 -19.01
N THR A 269 0.72 0.49 -18.82
CA THR A 269 0.13 -0.26 -17.69
C THR A 269 0.25 -1.76 -17.94
N PHE A 270 0.76 -2.50 -16.94
CA PHE A 270 0.75 -3.97 -16.99
C PHE A 270 -0.63 -4.51 -16.59
N TYR A 271 -1.14 -5.45 -17.37
CA TYR A 271 -2.37 -6.17 -17.09
C TYR A 271 -2.08 -7.67 -17.05
N SER A 272 -2.40 -8.32 -15.94
CA SER A 272 -2.41 -9.78 -15.87
C SER A 272 -3.65 -10.36 -16.58
N GLU A 273 -3.65 -11.66 -16.82
CA GLU A 273 -4.80 -12.37 -17.40
C GLU A 273 -6.07 -12.27 -16.53
N LEU A 274 -5.90 -12.08 -15.21
CA LEU A 274 -7.03 -11.91 -14.28
C LEU A 274 -7.44 -10.44 -14.11
N THR A 275 -6.77 -9.49 -14.77
CA THR A 275 -7.18 -8.08 -14.82
C THR A 275 -8.32 -7.88 -15.83
N LYS A 276 -9.53 -8.35 -15.48
CA LYS A 276 -10.67 -8.43 -16.41
C LYS A 276 -11.62 -7.24 -16.33
N THR A 277 -11.94 -6.75 -15.14
CA THR A 277 -12.95 -5.71 -14.97
C THR A 277 -12.38 -4.32 -15.23
N ALA A 278 -13.25 -3.35 -15.56
CA ALA A 278 -12.86 -1.94 -15.66
C ALA A 278 -12.24 -1.42 -14.35
N GLN A 279 -12.73 -1.92 -13.20
CA GLN A 279 -12.21 -1.55 -11.90
C GLN A 279 -10.81 -2.13 -11.65
N ASP A 280 -10.53 -3.37 -12.08
CA ASP A 280 -9.19 -3.96 -11.98
C ASP A 280 -8.21 -3.21 -12.87
N ARG A 281 -8.60 -2.89 -14.10
CA ARG A 281 -7.79 -2.09 -15.03
C ARG A 281 -7.47 -0.72 -14.44
N LYS A 282 -8.45 -0.04 -13.85
CA LYS A 282 -8.25 1.25 -13.15
C LYS A 282 -7.29 1.10 -11.96
N ARG A 283 -7.37 -0.01 -11.23
CA ARG A 283 -6.47 -0.29 -10.10
C ARG A 283 -5.07 -0.70 -10.56
N ALA A 284 -4.89 -1.25 -11.74
CA ALA A 284 -3.58 -1.64 -12.26
C ALA A 284 -2.72 -0.42 -12.66
N VAL A 285 -3.34 0.74 -12.92
CA VAL A 285 -2.62 1.99 -13.19
C VAL A 285 -1.86 2.44 -11.93
N ALA A 286 -0.54 2.55 -12.04
CA ALA A 286 0.30 3.14 -11.01
C ALA A 286 0.04 4.64 -10.90
N LYS A 287 -0.29 5.13 -9.70
CA LYS A 287 -0.70 6.54 -9.55
C LYS A 287 0.41 7.55 -9.84
N GLY A 288 1.66 7.16 -9.64
CA GLY A 288 2.86 7.96 -9.90
C GLY A 288 3.21 8.09 -11.37
N THR A 289 2.57 7.33 -12.28
CA THR A 289 2.75 7.47 -13.74
C THR A 289 1.65 8.32 -14.38
N ILE A 290 0.73 8.88 -13.57
CA ILE A 290 -0.40 9.68 -14.06
C ILE A 290 0.03 11.13 -14.18
N PHE A 291 -0.01 11.68 -15.40
CA PHE A 291 0.30 13.08 -15.63
C PHE A 291 -0.88 13.91 -15.19
N ARG A 292 -0.66 14.79 -14.22
CA ARG A 292 -1.71 15.56 -13.59
C ARG A 292 -1.75 16.94 -14.24
N PHE A 293 -2.75 17.17 -15.07
CA PHE A 293 -3.01 18.51 -15.61
C PHE A 293 -3.95 19.31 -14.67
N PRO A 294 -3.82 20.64 -14.65
CA PRO A 294 -4.86 21.52 -14.12
C PRO A 294 -6.20 21.28 -14.83
N SER A 295 -7.30 21.47 -14.10
CA SER A 295 -8.64 21.54 -14.66
C SER A 295 -9.26 22.89 -14.32
N LYS A 296 -10.41 23.23 -14.93
CA LYS A 296 -11.14 24.47 -14.61
C LYS A 296 -11.37 24.68 -13.10
N LYS A 297 -11.49 23.58 -12.33
CA LYS A 297 -11.83 23.61 -10.89
C LYS A 297 -10.68 23.26 -9.94
N THR A 298 -9.63 22.60 -10.41
CA THR A 298 -8.56 22.12 -9.50
C THR A 298 -7.19 22.14 -10.14
N VAL A 299 -6.16 22.41 -9.34
CA VAL A 299 -4.75 22.40 -9.75
C VAL A 299 -4.00 21.31 -8.96
N PRO A 300 -3.14 20.51 -9.61
CA PRO A 300 -2.25 19.58 -8.89
C PRO A 300 -1.26 20.35 -8.02
N MET A 301 -1.03 19.85 -6.80
CA MET A 301 -0.10 20.48 -5.85
C MET A 301 1.31 19.88 -5.88
N ARG A 302 1.47 18.77 -6.58
CA ARG A 302 2.75 18.10 -6.76
C ARG A 302 2.90 17.75 -8.23
N ASP A 303 4.16 17.66 -8.65
CA ASP A 303 4.53 17.33 -10.01
C ASP A 303 4.35 15.83 -10.31
N TRP A 304 4.92 15.44 -11.44
CA TRP A 304 4.68 14.22 -12.22
C TRP A 304 4.97 12.87 -11.53
N ASN A 305 5.60 12.79 -10.36
CA ASN A 305 5.98 11.51 -9.73
C ASN A 305 5.28 11.20 -8.39
N ALA A 306 4.33 12.04 -7.95
CA ALA A 306 3.70 11.87 -6.65
C ALA A 306 2.61 10.76 -6.67
N PRO A 307 2.74 9.71 -5.82
CA PRO A 307 1.76 8.61 -5.76
C PRO A 307 0.38 9.08 -5.26
N ASN A 308 0.35 10.20 -4.54
CA ASN A 308 -0.87 10.80 -4.03
C ASN A 308 -1.34 11.93 -4.96
N ASN A 309 -2.60 11.87 -5.40
CA ASN A 309 -3.25 12.91 -6.19
C ASN A 309 -3.66 14.10 -5.31
N VAL A 310 -2.68 14.80 -4.75
CA VAL A 310 -2.94 16.00 -3.94
C VAL A 310 -3.27 17.16 -4.88
N ARG A 311 -4.44 17.74 -4.70
CA ARG A 311 -4.96 18.85 -5.52
C ARG A 311 -5.50 19.94 -4.61
N ARG A 312 -5.43 21.18 -5.10
CA ARG A 312 -6.09 22.36 -4.50
C ARG A 312 -7.16 22.91 -5.44
N PRO A 313 -8.09 23.74 -4.95
CA PRO A 313 -9.01 24.48 -5.82
C PRO A 313 -8.25 25.31 -6.86
N ASN A 314 -8.82 25.49 -8.05
CA ASN A 314 -8.27 26.40 -9.06
C ASN A 314 -8.76 27.83 -8.82
N SER A 315 -8.46 28.33 -7.64
CA SER A 315 -8.64 29.72 -7.21
C SER A 315 -7.45 30.08 -6.33
N ILE A 316 -7.29 31.36 -6.01
CA ILE A 316 -6.23 31.85 -5.13
C ILE A 316 -6.92 32.61 -4.01
N MET A 317 -6.70 32.19 -2.76
CA MET A 317 -7.16 32.94 -1.60
C MET A 317 -6.15 34.06 -1.31
N SER A 318 -6.64 35.26 -0.98
CA SER A 318 -5.75 36.38 -0.64
C SER A 318 -4.94 36.08 0.63
N VAL A 319 -3.74 36.68 0.73
CA VAL A 319 -2.88 36.57 1.93
C VAL A 319 -3.65 36.95 3.20
N GLU A 320 -4.45 38.02 3.14
CA GLU A 320 -5.30 38.50 4.24
C GLU A 320 -6.33 37.45 4.67
N SER A 321 -6.97 36.78 3.72
CA SER A 321 -7.93 35.71 4.01
C SER A 321 -7.24 34.48 4.60
N HIS A 322 -6.04 34.15 4.16
CA HIS A 322 -5.22 33.12 4.78
C HIS A 322 -4.84 33.47 6.23
N LEU A 323 -4.44 34.71 6.49
CA LEU A 323 -4.13 35.21 7.84
C LEU A 323 -5.36 35.15 8.76
N LEU A 324 -6.52 35.58 8.26
CA LEU A 324 -7.78 35.49 9.01
C LEU A 324 -8.12 34.02 9.32
N ALA A 325 -8.03 33.13 8.32
CA ALA A 325 -8.25 31.70 8.52
C ALA A 325 -7.28 31.10 9.55
N ALA A 326 -5.99 31.47 9.51
CA ALA A 326 -4.99 31.01 10.47
C ALA A 326 -5.31 31.47 11.89
N ARG A 327 -5.68 32.74 12.07
CA ARG A 327 -6.08 33.32 13.36
C ARG A 327 -7.33 32.65 13.93
N LEU A 328 -8.36 32.44 13.09
CA LEU A 328 -9.58 31.72 13.48
C LEU A 328 -9.28 30.30 13.94
N ILE A 329 -8.49 29.54 13.17
CA ILE A 329 -8.09 28.17 13.52
C ILE A 329 -7.34 28.15 14.86
N LYS A 330 -6.34 29.02 15.02
CA LYS A 330 -5.51 29.09 16.23
C LYS A 330 -6.35 29.42 17.48
N ALA A 331 -7.21 30.42 17.39
CA ALA A 331 -8.10 30.82 18.47
C ALA A 331 -9.03 29.66 18.90
N ILE A 332 -9.62 28.95 17.94
CA ILE A 332 -10.44 27.78 18.24
C ILE A 332 -9.57 26.68 18.88
N GLU A 333 -8.42 26.34 18.29
CA GLU A 333 -7.50 25.31 18.82
C GLU A 333 -7.02 25.59 20.26
N GLN A 334 -6.98 26.85 20.70
CA GLN A 334 -6.62 27.25 22.06
C GLN A 334 -7.81 27.28 23.04
N SER A 335 -9.05 27.42 22.56
CA SER A 335 -10.23 27.51 23.41
C SER A 335 -10.47 26.25 24.26
N THR A 336 -10.75 26.40 25.55
CA THR A 336 -11.19 25.29 26.42
C THR A 336 -12.66 24.92 26.21
N ALA A 337 -13.44 25.76 25.53
CA ALA A 337 -14.88 25.59 25.33
C ALA A 337 -15.25 24.62 24.18
N LYS A 338 -14.27 24.17 23.38
CA LYS A 338 -14.53 23.27 22.25
C LYS A 338 -14.48 21.78 22.63
N PRO A 339 -15.16 20.90 21.88
CA PRO A 339 -14.90 19.45 21.93
C PRO A 339 -13.47 19.10 21.48
N SER A 340 -12.84 18.11 22.12
CA SER A 340 -11.47 17.63 21.79
C SER A 340 -11.32 17.23 20.32
N ASP A 341 -12.34 16.56 19.78
CA ASP A 341 -12.44 16.09 18.41
C ASP A 341 -12.36 17.19 17.33
N VAL A 342 -12.63 18.45 17.70
CA VAL A 342 -12.50 19.60 16.79
C VAL A 342 -11.03 19.84 16.43
N ASN A 343 -10.09 19.62 17.36
CA ASN A 343 -8.66 19.83 17.12
C ASN A 343 -8.12 18.96 15.98
N THR A 344 -8.41 17.66 16.00
CA THR A 344 -7.93 16.73 14.95
C THR A 344 -8.39 17.18 13.55
N ARG A 345 -9.61 17.72 13.45
CA ARG A 345 -10.17 18.22 12.18
C ARG A 345 -9.51 19.55 11.77
N LEU A 346 -9.39 20.50 12.70
CA LEU A 346 -8.78 21.80 12.45
C LEU A 346 -7.30 21.69 12.11
N SER A 347 -6.54 20.85 12.81
CA SER A 347 -5.13 20.60 12.48
C SER A 347 -4.98 20.04 11.07
N SER A 348 -5.88 19.17 10.63
CA SER A 348 -5.88 18.70 9.24
C SER A 348 -6.26 19.78 8.23
N ILE A 349 -7.24 20.64 8.54
CA ILE A 349 -7.60 21.78 7.68
C ILE A 349 -6.42 22.74 7.56
N ARG A 350 -5.80 23.09 8.69
CA ARG A 350 -4.62 23.96 8.78
C ARG A 350 -3.50 23.49 7.86
N SER A 351 -3.09 22.22 7.94
CA SER A 351 -2.01 21.69 7.10
C SER A 351 -2.35 21.71 5.60
N ASN A 352 -3.63 21.56 5.23
CA ASN A 352 -4.04 21.68 3.82
C ASN A 352 -3.97 23.14 3.36
N LEU A 353 -4.50 24.08 4.16
CA LEU A 353 -4.49 25.49 3.80
C LEU A 353 -3.07 26.07 3.75
N GLU A 354 -2.17 25.64 4.62
CA GLU A 354 -0.74 25.99 4.52
C GLU A 354 -0.15 25.50 3.20
N SER A 355 -0.38 24.24 2.85
CA SER A 355 0.11 23.69 1.60
C SER A 355 -0.49 24.41 0.37
N TRP A 356 -1.74 24.86 0.46
CA TRP A 356 -2.40 25.66 -0.58
C TRP A 356 -1.77 27.06 -0.67
N PHE A 357 -1.59 27.74 0.46
CA PHE A 357 -0.92 29.05 0.55
C PHE A 357 0.46 29.02 -0.11
N LEU A 358 1.32 28.06 0.28
CA LEU A 358 2.66 27.91 -0.29
C LEU A 358 2.63 27.63 -1.81
N SER A 359 1.60 26.92 -2.28
CA SER A 359 1.43 26.67 -3.71
C SER A 359 0.87 27.88 -4.48
N GLU A 360 0.12 28.77 -3.82
CA GLU A 360 -0.55 29.92 -4.41
C GLU A 360 0.38 31.11 -4.51
N HIS A 361 1.21 31.32 -3.49
CA HIS A 361 2.07 32.50 -3.31
C HIS A 361 3.56 32.17 -3.44
N LYS A 362 3.92 31.22 -4.33
CA LYS A 362 5.30 30.69 -4.53
C LYS A 362 6.37 31.76 -4.78
N LYS A 363 6.01 32.96 -5.22
CA LYS A 363 6.94 34.05 -5.59
C LYS A 363 7.12 35.12 -4.51
N ASP A 364 6.31 35.12 -3.45
CA ASP A 364 6.37 36.13 -2.39
C ASP A 364 7.25 35.64 -1.24
N ILE A 365 8.57 35.68 -1.45
CA ILE A 365 9.59 35.18 -0.51
C ILE A 365 9.52 35.92 0.85
N GLU A 366 9.11 37.19 0.88
CA GLU A 366 8.98 37.96 2.13
C GLU A 366 7.79 37.51 3.02
N VAL A 367 6.79 36.82 2.44
CA VAL A 367 5.61 36.29 3.17
C VAL A 367 5.70 34.76 3.38
N GLN A 368 6.79 34.12 2.93
CA GLN A 368 6.99 32.66 3.00
C GLN A 368 7.26 32.09 4.41
N CYS A 369 7.02 32.87 5.47
CA CYS A 369 7.17 32.40 6.84
C CYS A 369 5.80 32.01 7.44
N ASN A 370 5.44 30.75 7.23
CA ASN A 370 4.67 29.94 8.18
C ASN A 370 3.31 30.53 8.65
N VAL A 371 2.53 31.16 7.76
CA VAL A 371 1.24 31.82 8.07
C VAL A 371 0.33 31.03 9.01
N TYR A 372 0.36 29.70 8.97
CA TYR A 372 -0.48 28.85 9.82
C TYR A 372 0.19 28.35 11.12
N TYR A 373 1.52 28.37 11.26
CA TYR A 373 2.20 27.96 12.51
C TYR A 373 3.05 29.06 13.18
N SER A 374 3.39 30.16 12.48
CA SER A 374 4.13 31.33 13.00
C SER A 374 3.23 32.46 13.50
N VAL A 375 1.91 32.36 13.42
CA VAL A 375 1.03 33.24 14.21
C VAL A 375 1.48 33.02 15.66
N GLU A 376 2.26 33.95 16.20
CA GLU A 376 2.89 33.81 17.50
C GLU A 376 1.80 33.58 18.55
N LYS A 377 2.18 33.20 19.77
CA LYS A 377 1.28 33.37 20.92
C LYS A 377 1.11 34.88 21.15
N ASN A 378 0.52 35.60 20.21
CA ASN A 378 0.07 36.94 20.44
C ASN A 378 -1.20 36.81 21.28
N VAL A 379 -0.98 36.68 22.59
CA VAL A 379 -2.03 36.57 23.62
C VAL A 379 -3.00 37.75 23.52
N ASN A 380 -2.59 38.84 22.86
CA ASN A 380 -3.37 40.05 22.64
C ASN A 380 -4.10 40.10 21.28
N ASP A 381 -4.10 39.02 20.48
CA ASP A 381 -4.89 38.99 19.25
C ASP A 381 -6.41 39.05 19.57
N PRO A 382 -7.14 40.09 19.11
CA PRO A 382 -8.58 40.22 19.36
C PRO A 382 -9.41 39.00 18.96
N VAL A 383 -8.95 38.23 17.96
CA VAL A 383 -9.62 37.02 17.48
C VAL A 383 -9.53 35.88 18.50
N VAL A 384 -8.45 35.81 19.29
CA VAL A 384 -8.27 34.78 20.34
C VAL A 384 -9.29 34.98 21.46
N PHE A 385 -9.53 36.23 21.87
CA PHE A 385 -10.53 36.54 22.89
C PHE A 385 -11.98 36.23 22.47
N ARG A 386 -12.26 36.08 21.17
CA ARG A 386 -13.59 35.68 20.71
C ARG A 386 -13.91 34.23 21.07
N ALA A 387 -12.92 33.35 21.28
CA ALA A 387 -13.14 31.92 21.46
C ALA A 387 -13.43 31.49 22.92
N GLN A 388 -14.08 32.34 23.73
CA GLN A 388 -14.30 32.10 25.17
C GLN A 388 -15.47 31.17 25.52
N SER A 389 -16.41 30.92 24.59
CA SER A 389 -17.61 30.10 24.85
C SER A 389 -17.91 29.12 23.72
N SER A 390 -18.72 28.09 23.99
CA SER A 390 -19.15 27.13 22.97
C SER A 390 -19.88 27.81 21.81
N LYS A 391 -20.72 28.82 22.12
CA LYS A 391 -21.46 29.61 21.11
C LYS A 391 -20.52 30.44 20.25
N SER A 392 -19.49 31.04 20.83
CA SER A 392 -18.54 31.85 20.07
C SER A 392 -17.61 30.99 19.21
N VAL A 393 -17.16 29.83 19.73
CA VAL A 393 -16.45 28.81 18.93
C VAL A 393 -17.30 28.34 17.75
N LEU A 394 -18.59 28.06 17.95
CA LEU A 394 -19.51 27.68 16.89
C LEU A 394 -19.59 28.75 15.78
N ASN A 395 -19.69 30.02 16.17
CA ASN A 395 -19.73 31.13 15.22
C ASN A 395 -18.42 31.27 14.43
N MET A 396 -17.27 31.10 15.09
CA MET A 396 -15.96 31.15 14.41
C MET A 396 -15.77 29.99 13.43
N LEU A 397 -16.29 28.79 13.73
CA LEU A 397 -16.29 27.68 12.79
C LEU A 397 -17.14 27.97 11.55
N LYS A 398 -18.30 28.64 11.73
CA LYS A 398 -19.15 29.09 10.62
C LYS A 398 -18.48 30.19 9.80
N GLU A 399 -17.83 31.15 10.45
CA GLU A 399 -17.05 32.21 9.81
C GLU A 399 -15.92 31.63 8.95
N LEU A 400 -15.15 30.68 9.49
CA LEU A 400 -14.13 29.97 8.73
C LEU A 400 -14.72 29.23 7.52
N LYS A 401 -15.88 28.57 7.68
CA LYS A 401 -16.55 27.90 6.57
C LYS A 401 -16.93 28.88 5.45
N ILE A 402 -17.52 30.02 5.79
CA ILE A 402 -17.91 31.06 4.83
C ILE A 402 -16.67 31.57 4.10
N LEU A 403 -15.62 31.92 4.85
CA LEU A 403 -14.36 32.39 4.28
C LEU A 403 -13.77 31.42 3.25
N LEU A 404 -13.80 30.10 3.52
CA LEU A 404 -13.33 29.10 2.55
C LEU A 404 -14.23 29.00 1.31
N LEU A 405 -15.55 29.13 1.47
CA LEU A 405 -16.51 29.06 0.36
C LEU A 405 -16.43 30.29 -0.55
N ASP A 406 -16.18 31.46 0.02
CA ASP A 406 -16.07 32.72 -0.73
C ASP A 406 -14.73 32.81 -1.48
N SER A 407 -13.67 32.19 -0.93
CA SER A 407 -12.32 32.27 -1.50
C SER A 407 -12.02 31.24 -2.58
N TYR A 408 -12.75 30.12 -2.64
CA TYR A 408 -12.41 28.99 -3.49
C TYR A 408 -13.60 28.50 -4.34
N VAL A 409 -13.32 28.18 -5.60
CA VAL A 409 -14.29 27.51 -6.48
C VAL A 409 -14.73 26.15 -5.93
N ASP A 410 -16.04 25.84 -6.06
CA ASP A 410 -16.59 24.55 -5.66
C ASP A 410 -15.89 23.38 -6.38
N CYS A 411 -15.22 22.56 -5.58
CA CYS A 411 -14.47 21.40 -6.02
C CYS A 411 -14.31 20.37 -4.89
N GLU A 412 -13.86 19.16 -5.24
CA GLU A 412 -13.71 18.07 -4.29
C GLU A 412 -12.73 18.36 -3.13
N PRO A 413 -11.54 18.97 -3.36
CA PRO A 413 -10.64 19.38 -2.28
C PRO A 413 -11.28 20.34 -1.28
N LEU A 414 -12.01 21.37 -1.75
CA LEU A 414 -12.72 22.32 -0.89
C LEU A 414 -13.81 21.62 -0.09
N ARG A 415 -14.66 20.81 -0.76
CA ARG A 415 -15.73 20.05 -0.09
C ARG A 415 -15.22 19.15 1.02
N ARG A 416 -14.02 18.56 0.89
CA ARG A 416 -13.40 17.79 1.99
C ARG A 416 -13.12 18.66 3.21
N LEU A 417 -12.62 19.87 3.05
CA LEU A 417 -12.37 20.79 4.18
C LEU A 417 -13.69 21.27 4.79
N VAL A 418 -14.65 21.65 3.95
CA VAL A 418 -15.98 22.10 4.38
C VAL A 418 -16.72 21.01 5.16
N ASN A 419 -16.69 19.75 4.71
CA ASN A 419 -17.31 18.62 5.44
C ASN A 419 -16.69 18.41 6.84
N LYS A 420 -15.39 18.67 7.00
CA LYS A 420 -14.74 18.63 8.32
C LYS A 420 -15.25 19.76 9.21
N LEU A 421 -15.41 20.97 8.67
CA LEU A 421 -16.01 22.10 9.39
C LEU A 421 -17.45 21.82 9.77
N ASP A 422 -18.27 21.29 8.87
CA ASP A 422 -19.67 20.94 9.14
C ASP A 422 -19.80 19.92 10.27
N THR A 423 -18.90 18.92 10.29
CA THR A 423 -18.83 17.96 11.40
C THR A 423 -18.47 18.66 12.72
N SER A 424 -17.48 19.55 12.71
CA SER A 424 -17.09 20.33 13.90
C SER A 424 -18.21 21.25 14.38
N ILE A 425 -18.93 21.91 13.47
CA ILE A 425 -20.10 22.75 13.76
C ILE A 425 -21.19 21.93 14.45
N LYS A 426 -21.50 20.74 13.93
CA LYS A 426 -22.48 19.83 14.54
C LYS A 426 -22.08 19.43 15.95
N LEU A 427 -20.83 19.03 16.17
CA LEU A 427 -20.30 18.63 17.49
C LEU A 427 -20.31 19.78 18.51
N SER A 428 -20.01 21.00 18.06
CA SER A 428 -20.03 22.18 18.93
C SER A 428 -21.46 22.65 19.22
N SER A 429 -22.42 22.37 18.34
CA SER A 429 -23.83 22.74 18.54
C SER A 429 -24.53 21.85 19.56
N THR A 430 -24.13 20.58 19.69
CA THR A 430 -24.70 19.65 20.70
C THR A 430 -24.27 19.93 22.14
N LYS A 431 -23.35 20.87 22.36
CA LYS A 431 -22.85 21.29 23.68
C LYS A 431 -23.40 22.67 24.12
N ILE A 432 -24.21 23.31 23.29
CA ILE A 432 -24.95 24.54 23.59
C ILE A 432 -26.37 24.11 23.92
#